data_AF-A0A2B4SR38-F1
#
_entry.id   AF-A0A2B4SR38-F1
#
_cell.length_a   1.000
_cell.length_b   1.000
_cell.length_c   1.000
_cell.angle_alpha   90.00
_cell.angle_beta   90.00
_cell.angle_gamma   90.00
#
_symmetry.space_group_name_H-M   'P 1'
#
loop_
_entity.id
_entity.type
_entity.pdbx_description
1 polymer ?
#
loop_
_entity_poly.entity_id
_entity_poly.type
_entity_poly.pdbx_seq_one_letter_code
_entity_poly.pdbx_strand_id
1 'polypeptide(L)'
;MQVKIKRTPLKDHFYAVGAMKKGKSTNADYEDDLLLFLGVESISDVTFFSRLQIGEAVFHSRAYKRVSRRNNYTIAYQQGDSICYGYIEAFFSVRNNPSVACGAVIAPMSMSGWHVCKSHEVLGSLISHIVCLYEPNKNRSTVVPLEDITDICVYIKFSDCDVSYAAHFPNHIEKD
;
A
#
# COMPACT_ATOMS: atom_id res chain seq x y z
N MET A 1 25.60 16.38 -9.09
CA MET A 1 24.65 15.97 -10.15
C MET A 1 23.30 15.70 -9.50
N GLN A 2 22.28 16.52 -9.75
CA GLN A 2 20.90 16.18 -9.37
C GLN A 2 20.41 15.09 -10.32
N VAL A 3 20.20 13.87 -9.81
CA VAL A 3 19.55 12.81 -10.58
C VAL A 3 18.08 13.22 -10.72
N LYS A 4 17.67 13.61 -11.94
CA LYS A 4 16.27 13.96 -12.22
C LYS A 4 15.43 12.69 -12.06
N ILE A 5 14.69 12.59 -10.96
CA ILE A 5 13.80 11.45 -10.71
C ILE A 5 12.70 11.48 -11.76
N LYS A 6 12.63 10.44 -12.60
CA LYS A 6 11.60 10.29 -13.63
C LYS A 6 10.23 10.12 -12.95
N ARG A 7 9.29 10.99 -13.30
CA ARG A 7 7.87 10.88 -12.92
C ARG A 7 7.06 10.60 -14.19
N THR A 8 6.29 9.53 -14.19
CA THR A 8 5.41 9.16 -15.30
C THR A 8 3.96 9.35 -14.85
N PRO A 9 3.16 10.18 -15.53
CA PRO A 9 1.75 10.35 -15.20
C PRO A 9 1.00 9.03 -15.42
N LEU A 10 0.09 8.70 -14.50
CA LEU A 10 -0.81 7.55 -14.60
C LEU A 10 -2.23 8.02 -14.92
N LYS A 11 -2.81 8.80 -13.99
CA LYS A 11 -4.15 9.41 -14.06
C LYS A 11 -4.20 10.55 -13.05
N ASP A 12 -4.97 11.60 -13.32
CA ASP A 12 -5.21 12.72 -12.40
C ASP A 12 -3.93 13.21 -11.69
N HIS A 13 -3.87 13.04 -10.36
CA HIS A 13 -2.76 13.46 -9.50
C HIS A 13 -1.83 12.29 -9.09
N PHE A 14 -1.91 11.15 -9.80
CA PHE A 14 -1.13 9.94 -9.58
C PHE A 14 0.05 9.84 -10.55
N TYR A 15 1.26 9.68 -9.99
CA TYR A 15 2.49 9.54 -10.76
C TYR A 15 3.32 8.33 -10.32
N ALA A 16 3.73 7.50 -11.28
CA ALA A 16 4.75 6.48 -11.04
C ALA A 16 6.14 7.15 -10.96
N VAL A 17 6.90 6.82 -9.91
CA VAL A 17 8.20 7.44 -9.62
C VAL A 17 9.37 6.46 -9.83
N GLY A 18 10.21 6.72 -10.83
CA GLY A 18 11.39 5.93 -11.15
C GLY A 18 11.17 4.90 -12.24
N ALA A 19 11.72 3.70 -12.05
CA ALA A 19 11.70 2.64 -13.06
C ALA A 19 10.34 1.93 -13.12
N MET A 20 9.88 1.65 -14.33
CA MET A 20 8.69 0.86 -14.61
C MET A 20 9.11 -0.36 -15.45
N LYS A 21 8.52 -1.53 -15.19
CA LYS A 21 8.87 -2.80 -15.85
C LYS A 21 7.61 -3.50 -16.36
N LYS A 22 7.57 -3.79 -17.64
CA LYS A 22 6.48 -4.54 -18.28
C LYS A 22 6.68 -6.05 -18.08
N GLY A 23 5.62 -6.80 -17.82
CA GLY A 23 5.63 -8.27 -17.83
C GLY A 23 6.42 -8.96 -16.72
N LYS A 24 6.81 -8.24 -15.67
CA LYS A 24 7.61 -8.82 -14.58
C LYS A 24 7.06 -8.43 -13.22
N SER A 25 6.26 -9.32 -12.65
CA SER A 25 5.90 -9.28 -11.24
C SER A 25 7.14 -9.50 -10.36
N THR A 26 7.13 -8.93 -9.15
CA THR A 26 8.14 -9.23 -8.12
C THR A 26 7.77 -10.45 -7.27
N ASN A 27 6.53 -10.93 -7.34
CA ASN A 27 6.06 -12.13 -6.67
C ASN A 27 5.03 -12.88 -7.54
N ALA A 28 5.26 -14.18 -7.77
CA ALA A 28 4.35 -15.03 -8.55
C ALA A 28 3.03 -15.32 -7.81
N ASP A 29 3.02 -15.25 -6.47
CA ASP A 29 1.89 -15.70 -5.64
C ASP A 29 0.59 -14.90 -5.86
N TYR A 30 0.66 -13.69 -6.42
CA TYR A 30 -0.52 -12.85 -6.71
C TYR A 30 -0.81 -12.68 -8.20
N GLU A 31 -0.01 -13.30 -9.08
CA GLU A 31 -0.11 -13.06 -10.52
C GLU A 31 -1.48 -13.47 -11.06
N ASP A 32 -1.96 -14.67 -10.72
CA ASP A 32 -3.25 -15.19 -11.17
C ASP A 32 -4.43 -14.33 -10.69
N ASP A 33 -4.43 -13.95 -9.40
CA ASP A 33 -5.45 -13.06 -8.82
C ASP A 33 -5.47 -11.70 -9.51
N LEU A 34 -4.29 -11.17 -9.84
CA LEU A 34 -4.15 -9.89 -10.55
C LEU A 34 -4.66 -9.98 -11.98
N LEU A 35 -4.33 -11.04 -12.72
CA LEU A 35 -4.80 -11.24 -14.10
C LEU A 35 -6.32 -11.40 -14.14
N LEU A 36 -6.87 -12.18 -13.23
CA LEU A 36 -8.32 -12.38 -13.08
C LEU A 36 -9.03 -11.06 -12.77
N PHE A 37 -8.51 -10.28 -11.82
CA PHE A 37 -9.07 -8.98 -11.47
C PHE A 37 -9.04 -7.98 -12.64
N LEU A 38 -7.95 -7.97 -13.40
CA LEU A 38 -7.77 -7.05 -14.53
C LEU A 38 -8.49 -7.49 -15.80
N GLY A 39 -8.92 -8.75 -15.88
CA GLY A 39 -9.48 -9.32 -17.10
C GLY A 39 -8.51 -9.33 -18.27
N VAL A 40 -7.21 -9.51 -18.01
CA VAL A 40 -6.15 -9.58 -19.03
C VAL A 40 -5.56 -10.98 -19.11
N GLU A 41 -5.19 -11.41 -20.31
CA GLU A 41 -4.72 -12.79 -20.56
C GLU A 41 -3.24 -13.00 -20.19
N SER A 42 -2.45 -11.93 -20.11
CA SER A 42 -1.01 -12.04 -19.88
C SER A 42 -0.48 -10.97 -18.95
N ILE A 43 0.40 -11.39 -18.04
CA ILE A 43 1.20 -10.48 -17.20
C ILE A 43 2.03 -9.52 -18.03
N SER A 44 2.35 -9.91 -19.27
CA SER A 44 3.04 -9.07 -20.25
C SER A 44 2.32 -7.76 -20.48
N ASP A 45 1.00 -7.67 -20.35
CA ASP A 45 0.25 -6.43 -20.54
C ASP A 45 0.27 -5.50 -19.32
N VAL A 46 0.79 -6.00 -18.19
CA VAL A 46 0.89 -5.27 -16.94
C VAL A 46 2.27 -4.60 -16.82
N THR A 47 2.27 -3.34 -16.43
CA THR A 47 3.50 -2.58 -16.13
C THR A 47 3.58 -2.32 -14.64
N PHE A 48 4.63 -2.82 -13.99
CA PHE A 48 4.87 -2.69 -12.56
C PHE A 48 5.84 -1.55 -12.23
N PHE A 49 5.66 -0.97 -11.04
CA PHE A 49 6.55 0.04 -10.48
C PHE A 49 6.54 -0.02 -8.94
N SER A 50 7.53 0.60 -8.30
CA SER A 50 7.75 0.44 -6.85
C SER A 50 7.45 1.69 -6.02
N ARG A 51 7.18 2.82 -6.66
CA ARG A 51 6.91 4.08 -5.97
C ARG A 51 5.80 4.85 -6.66
N LEU A 52 4.84 5.30 -5.87
CA LEU A 52 3.70 6.08 -6.31
C LEU A 52 3.75 7.44 -5.61
N GLN A 53 3.55 8.52 -6.36
CA GLN A 53 3.33 9.85 -5.80
C GLN A 53 1.86 10.23 -5.97
N ILE A 54 1.24 10.65 -4.87
CA ILE A 54 -0.13 11.16 -4.81
C ILE A 54 -0.05 12.54 -4.14
N GLY A 55 -0.29 13.61 -4.91
CA GLY A 55 -0.03 14.97 -4.45
C GLY A 55 1.43 15.15 -4.02
N GLU A 56 1.67 15.44 -2.74
CA GLU A 56 3.01 15.59 -2.15
C GLU A 56 3.54 14.30 -1.49
N ALA A 57 2.68 13.31 -1.24
CA ALA A 57 3.04 12.07 -0.57
C ALA A 57 3.65 11.05 -1.53
N VAL A 58 4.64 10.29 -1.06
CA VAL A 58 5.28 9.20 -1.80
C VAL A 58 5.12 7.89 -1.06
N PHE A 59 4.47 6.93 -1.73
CA PHE A 59 4.18 5.59 -1.26
C PHE A 59 5.17 4.62 -1.88
N HIS A 60 5.64 3.65 -1.10
CA HIS A 60 6.54 2.61 -1.58
C HIS A 60 5.84 1.26 -1.59
N SER A 61 6.19 0.42 -2.56
CA SER A 61 5.90 -1.00 -2.45
C SER A 61 6.98 -1.69 -1.61
N ARG A 62 6.65 -2.83 -1.02
CA ARG A 62 7.55 -3.66 -0.21
C ARG A 62 8.81 -4.09 -0.96
N ALA A 63 8.75 -4.18 -2.29
CA ALA A 63 9.89 -4.48 -3.14
C ALA A 63 10.94 -3.33 -3.22
N TYR A 64 10.60 -2.12 -2.78
CA TYR A 64 11.52 -0.97 -2.81
C TYR A 64 12.52 -1.00 -1.65
N LYS A 65 13.72 -1.56 -1.88
CA LYS A 65 14.74 -1.78 -0.84
C LYS A 65 15.72 -0.62 -0.61
N ARG A 66 15.61 0.50 -1.33
CA ARG A 66 16.58 1.62 -1.22
C ARG A 66 16.43 2.43 0.06
N VAL A 67 15.25 2.45 0.66
CA VAL A 67 14.99 3.11 1.94
C VAL A 67 14.95 2.02 3.00
N SER A 68 15.96 2.00 3.87
CA SER A 68 16.17 0.91 4.83
C SER A 68 15.65 1.20 6.24
N ARG A 69 15.09 2.38 6.50
CA ARG A 69 14.82 2.84 7.87
C ARG A 69 13.37 2.75 8.34
N ARG A 70 12.37 2.81 7.44
CA ARG A 70 10.95 2.82 7.84
C ARG A 70 10.09 2.01 6.88
N ASN A 71 9.12 1.29 7.46
CA ASN A 71 8.02 0.70 6.71
C ASN A 71 7.18 1.84 6.10
N ASN A 72 7.33 2.05 4.80
CA ASN A 72 6.59 3.02 4.01
C ASN A 72 5.74 2.33 2.92
N TYR A 73 5.28 1.13 3.25
CA TYR A 73 4.45 0.29 2.39
C TYR A 73 3.21 -0.23 3.12
N THR A 74 3.02 0.11 4.40
CA THR A 74 1.77 -0.15 5.12
C THR A 74 0.82 0.98 4.88
N ILE A 75 -0.40 0.67 4.45
CA ILE A 75 -1.41 1.66 4.11
C ILE A 75 -2.73 1.36 4.80
N ALA A 76 -3.56 2.40 4.89
CA ALA A 76 -4.99 2.26 4.98
C ALA A 76 -5.60 2.39 3.57
N TYR A 77 -6.68 1.66 3.31
CA TYR A 77 -7.40 1.73 2.05
C TYR A 77 -8.90 1.49 2.25
N GLN A 78 -9.72 2.05 1.38
CA GLN A 78 -11.16 1.89 1.39
C GLN A 78 -11.56 0.58 0.68
N GLN A 79 -12.48 -0.16 1.27
CA GLN A 79 -13.12 -1.32 0.63
C GLN A 79 -14.60 -1.32 0.97
N GLY A 80 -15.45 -0.94 0.01
CA GLY A 80 -16.87 -0.66 0.27
C GLY A 80 -16.99 0.48 1.29
N ASP A 81 -17.72 0.25 2.38
CA ASP A 81 -17.89 1.22 3.47
C ASP A 81 -16.86 1.07 4.61
N SER A 82 -15.88 0.18 4.46
CA SER A 82 -14.89 -0.14 5.49
C SER A 82 -13.49 0.35 5.16
N ILE A 83 -12.75 0.77 6.20
CA ILE A 83 -11.32 1.02 6.11
C ILE A 83 -10.58 -0.28 6.43
N CYS A 84 -9.73 -0.70 5.51
CA CYS A 84 -8.87 -1.88 5.60
C CYS A 84 -7.39 -1.48 5.66
N TYR A 85 -6.53 -2.44 5.99
CA TYR A 85 -5.11 -2.23 6.18
C TYR A 85 -4.30 -3.32 5.50
N GLY A 86 -3.11 -2.99 5.01
CA GLY A 86 -2.25 -3.99 4.38
C GLY A 86 -0.91 -3.45 3.92
N TYR A 87 -0.06 -4.35 3.44
CA TYR A 87 1.17 -3.99 2.76
C TYR A 87 0.95 -3.86 1.26
N ILE A 88 1.50 -2.80 0.66
CA ILE A 88 1.65 -2.70 -0.78
C ILE A 88 2.75 -3.67 -1.22
N GLU A 89 2.39 -4.75 -1.89
CA GLU A 89 3.36 -5.68 -2.48
C GLU A 89 3.92 -5.11 -3.79
N ALA A 90 3.04 -4.57 -4.65
CA ALA A 90 3.42 -3.92 -5.89
C ALA A 90 2.40 -2.89 -6.36
N PHE A 91 2.84 -1.92 -7.16
CA PHE A 91 1.95 -1.09 -7.97
C PHE A 91 1.98 -1.54 -9.42
N PHE A 92 0.87 -1.35 -10.13
CA PHE A 92 0.75 -1.69 -11.53
C PHE A 92 -0.06 -0.67 -12.33
N SER A 93 0.09 -0.73 -13.65
CA SER A 93 -0.75 -0.02 -14.63
C SER A 93 -0.94 -0.86 -15.88
N VAL A 94 -2.10 -0.75 -16.52
CA VAL A 94 -2.47 -1.39 -17.78
C VAL A 94 -2.90 -0.32 -18.78
N ARG A 95 -2.37 -0.37 -20.01
CA ARG A 95 -2.63 0.70 -21.00
C ARG A 95 -4.05 0.70 -21.59
N ASN A 96 -4.74 -0.43 -21.56
CA ASN A 96 -5.94 -0.67 -22.36
C ASN A 96 -7.21 -1.00 -21.55
N ASN A 97 -7.19 -0.85 -20.22
CA ASN A 97 -8.37 -1.11 -19.40
C ASN A 97 -8.81 0.16 -18.63
N PRO A 98 -9.93 0.82 -19.03
CA PRO A 98 -10.40 2.04 -18.40
C PRO A 98 -11.08 1.83 -17.03
N SER A 99 -11.48 0.60 -16.64
CA SER A 99 -12.11 0.36 -15.33
C SER A 99 -11.10 0.28 -14.19
N VAL A 100 -9.88 -0.23 -14.45
CA VAL A 100 -8.72 -0.17 -13.53
C VAL A 100 -7.44 0.03 -14.34
N ALA A 101 -7.18 1.28 -14.73
CA ALA A 101 -5.97 1.62 -15.49
C ALA A 101 -4.69 1.48 -14.65
N CYS A 102 -4.81 1.62 -13.33
CA CYS A 102 -3.72 1.49 -12.37
C CYS A 102 -4.24 1.13 -10.98
N GLY A 103 -3.44 0.41 -10.21
CA GLY A 103 -3.80 -0.05 -8.88
C GLY A 103 -2.60 -0.56 -8.10
N ALA A 104 -2.89 -1.13 -6.94
CA ALA A 104 -1.92 -1.76 -6.07
C ALA A 104 -2.37 -3.19 -5.70
N VAL A 105 -1.39 -4.08 -5.61
CA VAL A 105 -1.57 -5.39 -5.00
C VAL A 105 -1.25 -5.26 -3.52
N ILE A 106 -2.21 -5.62 -2.68
CA ILE A 106 -2.15 -5.47 -1.24
C ILE A 106 -2.14 -6.85 -0.59
N ALA A 107 -1.21 -7.08 0.33
CA ALA A 107 -1.30 -8.18 1.29
C ALA A 107 -2.13 -7.69 2.50
N PRO A 108 -3.39 -8.13 2.64
CA PRO A 108 -4.32 -7.57 3.61
C PRO A 108 -4.00 -8.05 5.04
N MET A 109 -4.19 -7.16 6.01
CA MET A 109 -4.11 -7.42 7.43
C MET A 109 -5.50 -7.48 8.05
N SER A 110 -5.66 -8.37 9.03
CA SER A 110 -6.89 -8.43 9.83
C SER A 110 -6.72 -7.60 11.10
N MET A 111 -7.74 -6.82 11.45
CA MET A 111 -7.79 -6.13 12.73
C MET A 111 -7.98 -7.14 13.86
N SER A 112 -7.24 -7.00 14.96
CA SER A 112 -7.32 -7.94 16.08
C SER A 112 -8.50 -7.69 17.02
N GLY A 113 -9.16 -6.53 16.90
CA GLY A 113 -10.14 -6.06 17.87
C GLY A 113 -9.53 -5.63 19.20
N TRP A 114 -8.20 -5.70 19.35
CA TRP A 114 -7.52 -5.17 20.53
C TRP A 114 -7.36 -3.66 20.39
N HIS A 115 -7.34 -2.98 21.53
CA HIS A 115 -7.13 -1.55 21.62
C HIS A 115 -5.90 -1.26 22.46
N VAL A 116 -5.12 -0.26 22.07
CA VAL A 116 -3.96 0.23 22.86
C VAL A 116 -4.41 0.60 24.28
N CYS A 117 -5.60 1.19 24.39
CA CYS A 117 -6.23 1.50 25.67
C CYS A 117 -7.75 1.33 25.55
N LYS A 118 -8.38 0.76 26.58
CA LYS A 118 -9.84 0.57 26.63
C LYS A 118 -10.60 1.89 26.82
N SER A 119 -10.01 2.82 27.57
CA SER A 119 -10.56 4.17 27.80
C SER A 119 -9.42 5.07 28.24
N HIS A 120 -9.16 6.13 27.49
CA HIS A 120 -8.13 7.10 27.87
C HIS A 120 -8.68 7.96 29.03
N GLU A 121 -8.05 7.89 30.21
CA GLU A 121 -8.56 8.55 31.44
C GLU A 121 -8.86 10.05 31.25
N VAL A 122 -8.09 10.75 30.41
CA VAL A 122 -8.28 12.19 30.13
C VAL A 122 -9.29 12.46 29.01
N LEU A 123 -9.37 11.61 27.99
CA LEU A 123 -10.20 11.87 26.79
C LEU A 123 -11.57 11.22 26.89
N GLY A 124 -11.75 10.26 27.80
CA GLY A 124 -13.00 9.50 27.97
C GLY A 124 -13.38 8.65 26.77
N SER A 125 -12.52 8.53 25.76
CA SER A 125 -12.79 7.83 24.50
C SER A 125 -11.73 6.78 24.21
N LEU A 126 -12.07 5.85 23.31
CA LEU A 126 -11.07 4.96 22.72
C LEU A 126 -10.11 5.76 21.83
N ILE A 127 -8.85 5.29 21.80
CA ILE A 127 -7.85 5.76 20.85
C ILE A 127 -8.18 5.09 19.50
N SER A 128 -8.70 5.87 18.55
CA SER A 128 -9.11 5.37 17.23
C SER A 128 -8.05 5.53 16.14
N HIS A 129 -7.04 6.38 16.35
CA HIS A 129 -5.99 6.67 15.36
C HIS A 129 -4.83 5.65 15.36
N ILE A 130 -4.85 4.68 16.29
CA ILE A 130 -3.91 3.55 16.35
C ILE A 130 -4.72 2.25 16.35
N VAL A 131 -4.44 1.37 15.39
CA VAL A 131 -5.13 0.09 15.22
C VAL A 131 -4.17 -1.07 15.43
N CYS A 132 -4.68 -2.14 16.04
CA CYS A 132 -3.96 -3.39 16.24
C CYS A 132 -4.26 -4.36 15.08
N LEU A 133 -3.21 -4.84 14.43
CA LEU A 133 -3.27 -5.63 13.19
C LEU A 133 -2.49 -6.93 13.35
N TYR A 134 -3.05 -8.01 12.84
CA TYR A 134 -2.29 -9.24 12.58
C TYR A 134 -1.46 -9.10 11.31
N GLU A 135 -0.31 -9.77 11.27
CA GLU A 135 0.51 -9.83 10.06
C GLU A 135 -0.28 -10.40 8.87
N PRO A 136 0.01 -9.95 7.63
CA PRO A 136 -0.70 -10.42 6.47
C PRO A 136 -0.49 -11.92 6.28
N ASN A 137 -1.55 -12.59 5.84
CA ASN A 137 -1.43 -13.95 5.36
C ASN A 137 -0.68 -13.94 4.02
N LYS A 138 0.46 -14.64 3.95
CA LYS A 138 1.33 -14.69 2.77
C LYS A 138 0.62 -15.20 1.50
N ASN A 139 -0.47 -15.95 1.66
CA ASN A 139 -1.19 -16.58 0.55
C ASN A 139 -2.45 -15.80 0.15
N ARG A 140 -2.64 -14.58 0.65
CA ARG A 140 -3.80 -13.75 0.31
C ARG A 140 -3.31 -12.41 -0.20
N SER A 141 -3.78 -12.06 -1.39
CA SER A 141 -3.64 -10.73 -1.95
C SER A 141 -5.01 -10.18 -2.31
N THR A 142 -5.12 -8.87 -2.37
CA THR A 142 -6.26 -8.17 -2.93
C THR A 142 -5.77 -7.06 -3.83
N VAL A 143 -6.54 -6.75 -4.86
CA VAL A 143 -6.22 -5.67 -5.79
C VAL A 143 -7.12 -4.50 -5.49
N VAL A 144 -6.50 -3.33 -5.31
CA VAL A 144 -7.22 -2.08 -5.04
C VAL A 144 -6.87 -1.03 -6.09
N PRO A 145 -7.85 -0.26 -6.58
CA PRO A 145 -7.61 0.98 -7.30
C PRO A 145 -6.72 1.93 -6.50
N LEU A 146 -5.97 2.79 -7.18
CA LEU A 146 -5.11 3.76 -6.47
C LEU A 146 -5.93 4.80 -5.71
N GLU A 147 -7.15 5.10 -6.18
CA GLU A 147 -8.08 6.03 -5.56
C GLU A 147 -8.57 5.57 -4.19
N ASP A 148 -8.54 4.26 -3.93
CA ASP A 148 -8.98 3.67 -2.67
C ASP A 148 -7.86 3.69 -1.61
N ILE A 149 -6.61 3.99 -1.98
CA ILE A 149 -5.51 4.15 -1.02
C ILE A 149 -5.66 5.50 -0.33
N THR A 150 -5.95 5.48 0.97
CA THR A 150 -6.29 6.70 1.72
C THR A 150 -5.07 7.29 2.43
N ASP A 151 -4.26 6.46 3.10
CA ASP A 151 -3.16 6.94 3.92
C ASP A 151 -1.97 5.97 4.01
N ILE A 152 -0.79 6.52 4.26
CA ILE A 152 0.40 5.76 4.67
C ILE A 152 0.39 5.64 6.19
N CYS A 153 0.44 4.41 6.69
CA CYS A 153 0.44 4.15 8.12
C CYS A 153 1.86 4.09 8.69
N VAL A 154 2.01 4.60 9.90
CA VAL A 154 3.19 4.33 10.72
C VAL A 154 3.04 2.95 11.32
N TYR A 155 3.82 1.99 10.81
CA TYR A 155 3.75 0.60 11.24
C TYR A 155 4.83 0.28 12.27
N ILE A 156 4.43 -0.32 13.39
CA ILE A 156 5.30 -0.72 14.50
C ILE A 156 5.00 -2.18 14.84
N LYS A 157 6.04 -3.00 14.84
CA LYS A 157 5.97 -4.41 15.26
C LYS A 157 6.92 -4.63 16.42
N PHE A 158 6.43 -5.29 17.46
CA PHE A 158 7.22 -5.73 18.59
C PHE A 158 7.49 -7.24 18.49
N SER A 159 8.64 -7.69 18.99
CA SER A 159 9.04 -9.10 18.93
C SER A 159 8.32 -9.98 19.94
N ASP A 160 7.74 -9.38 20.97
CA ASP A 160 7.08 -10.02 22.11
C ASP A 160 5.54 -9.96 22.01
N CYS A 161 5.00 -9.56 20.86
CA CYS A 161 3.57 -9.41 20.65
C CYS A 161 3.13 -10.04 19.33
N ASP A 162 1.98 -10.74 19.36
CA ASP A 162 1.38 -11.35 18.16
C ASP A 162 0.64 -10.34 17.27
N VAL A 163 0.43 -9.11 17.78
CA VAL A 163 -0.16 -8.01 17.03
C VAL A 163 0.87 -6.91 16.77
N SER A 164 0.66 -6.21 15.66
CA SER A 164 1.40 -5.01 15.28
C SER A 164 0.48 -3.80 15.32
N TYR A 165 1.05 -2.61 15.31
CA TYR A 165 0.33 -1.36 15.48
C TYR A 165 0.51 -0.52 14.22
N ALA A 166 -0.60 -0.05 13.66
CA ALA A 166 -0.59 0.94 12.59
C ALA A 166 -1.23 2.22 13.08
N ALA A 167 -0.56 3.34 12.87
CA ALA A 167 -1.08 4.64 13.26
C ALA A 167 -1.21 5.58 12.06
N HIS A 168 -2.35 6.26 12.01
CA HIS A 168 -2.64 7.31 11.04
C HIS A 168 -1.99 8.59 11.53
N PHE A 169 -0.76 8.84 11.08
CA PHE A 169 -0.09 10.11 11.34
C PHE A 169 0.12 10.82 10.01
N PRO A 170 -0.27 12.10 9.90
CA PRO A 170 0.16 12.94 8.79
C PRO A 170 1.69 13.01 8.78
N ASN A 171 2.32 12.25 7.89
CA ASN A 171 3.77 12.24 7.77
C ASN A 171 4.23 13.45 6.96
N HIS A 172 4.16 14.65 7.55
CA HIS A 172 4.56 15.90 6.90
C HIS A 172 6.08 16.14 6.90
N ILE A 173 6.85 15.26 7.56
CA ILE A 173 8.26 15.50 7.87
C ILE A 173 9.17 14.72 6.91
N GLU A 174 8.80 13.51 6.53
CA GLU A 174 9.65 12.70 5.66
C GLU A 174 9.58 13.19 4.21
N LYS A 175 10.71 13.70 3.73
CA LYS A 175 10.98 14.02 2.33
C LYS A 175 12.02 13.01 1.82
N ASP A 176 11.80 12.50 0.61
CA ASP A 176 12.71 11.55 -0.09
C ASP A 176 14.12 12.15 -0.29
#